data_AF-A0A1B2IHW4-F1
#
_entry.id   AF-A0A1B2IHW4-F1
#
_cell.length_a   1.000
_cell.length_b   1.000
_cell.length_c   1.000
_cell.angle_alpha   90.00
_cell.angle_beta   90.00
_cell.angle_gamma   90.00
#
_symmetry.space_group_name_H-M   'P 1'
#
loop_
_entity.id
_entity.type
_entity.pdbx_description
1 polymer ?
#
loop_
_entity_poly.entity_id
_entity_poly.type
_entity_poly.pdbx_seq_one_letter_code
_entity_poly.pdbx_strand_id
1 'polypeptide(L)'
;FAVGIIVFCMVQALGHVSGGHINPAVTCAMLVARYVSVVRALLYIMAQCVGALAASAILKGLTPTDKQGSLGMTQLGEGVNSGQGFGVELLITFILVLTVFGVCDERRNDV
;
A
#
# COMPACT_ATOMS: atom_id res chain seq x y z
N PHE A 1 -7.67 5.10 10.72
CA PHE A 1 -6.78 4.68 11.83
C PHE A 1 -6.27 3.25 11.64
N ALA A 2 -7.14 2.23 11.55
CA ALA A 2 -6.74 0.82 11.44
C ALA A 2 -5.70 0.53 10.34
N VAL A 3 -5.92 1.02 9.11
CA VAL A 3 -4.98 0.82 7.98
C VAL A 3 -3.58 1.35 8.31
N GLY A 4 -3.47 2.55 8.87
CA GLY A 4 -2.18 3.16 9.22
C GLY A 4 -1.42 2.37 10.28
N ILE A 5 -2.10 1.88 11.33
CA ILE A 5 -1.46 1.04 12.36
C ILE A 5 -1.01 -0.29 11.78
N ILE A 6 -1.84 -0.94 10.97
CA ILE A 6 -1.48 -2.24 10.39
C ILE A 6 -0.25 -2.08 9.50
N VAL A 7 -0.19 -1.03 8.67
CA VAL A 7 1.00 -0.73 7.86
C VAL A 7 2.22 -0.47 8.74
N PHE A 8 2.08 0.33 9.81
CA PHE A 8 3.16 0.56 10.77
C PHE A 8 3.68 -0.75 11.39
N CYS A 9 2.79 -1.60 11.89
CA CYS A 9 3.15 -2.90 12.47
C CYS A 9 3.83 -3.82 11.44
N MET A 10 3.34 -3.85 10.20
CA MET A 10 3.96 -4.63 9.13
C MET A 10 5.35 -4.13 8.77
N VAL A 11 5.56 -2.81 8.71
CA VAL A 11 6.89 -2.24 8.45
C VAL A 11 7.85 -2.53 9.61
N GLN A 12 7.39 -2.44 10.86
CA GLN A 12 8.22 -2.81 12.02
C GLN A 12 8.58 -4.31 12.01
N ALA A 13 7.63 -5.18 11.68
CA ALA A 13 7.85 -6.63 11.69
C ALA A 13 8.67 -7.12 10.49
N LEU A 14 8.45 -6.56 9.29
CA LEU A 14 8.95 -7.12 8.03
C LEU A 14 9.84 -6.13 7.24
N GLY A 15 10.00 -4.90 7.71
CA GLY A 15 10.79 -3.86 7.03
C GLY A 15 12.25 -4.28 6.81
N HIS A 16 12.87 -4.92 7.80
CA HIS A 16 14.25 -5.41 7.69
C HIS A 16 14.43 -6.56 6.68
N VAL A 17 13.37 -7.30 6.37
CA VAL A 17 13.42 -8.42 5.42
C VAL A 17 13.22 -7.91 3.98
N SER A 18 12.21 -7.06 3.78
CA SER A 18 11.72 -6.75 2.43
C SER A 18 11.64 -5.27 2.12
N GLY A 19 12.05 -4.37 3.02
CA GLY A 19 11.81 -2.93 2.91
C GLY A 19 10.37 -2.50 3.17
N GLY A 20 9.47 -3.43 3.53
CA GLY A 20 8.10 -3.10 3.97
C GLY A 20 7.24 -2.37 2.94
N HIS A 21 7.43 -2.61 1.63
CA HIS A 21 6.69 -1.87 0.60
C HIS A 21 5.17 -1.98 0.72
N ILE A 22 4.65 -3.20 0.91
CA ILE A 22 3.23 -3.58 1.18
C ILE A 22 2.18 -3.01 0.18
N ASN A 23 2.62 -2.24 -0.82
CA ASN A 23 1.80 -1.50 -1.76
C ASN A 23 2.48 -1.50 -3.15
N PRO A 24 1.76 -1.89 -4.22
CA PRO A 24 2.29 -1.85 -5.58
C PRO A 24 2.78 -0.47 -6.03
N ALA A 25 2.06 0.61 -5.68
CA ALA A 25 2.45 1.98 -6.04
C ALA A 25 3.77 2.40 -5.36
N VAL A 26 3.97 2.01 -4.10
CA VAL A 26 5.24 2.22 -3.38
C VAL A 26 6.37 1.43 -4.03
N THR A 27 6.09 0.19 -4.47
CA THR A 27 7.08 -0.63 -5.19
C THR A 27 7.45 -0.01 -6.55
N CYS A 28 6.47 0.53 -7.28
CA CYS A 28 6.71 1.27 -8.51
C CYS A 28 7.57 2.52 -8.26
N ALA A 29 7.29 3.28 -7.20
CA ALA A 29 8.10 4.44 -6.83
C ALA A 29 9.56 4.04 -6.53
N MET A 30 9.76 2.97 -5.75
CA MET A 30 11.09 2.41 -5.46
C MET A 30 11.82 1.93 -6.72
N LEU A 31 11.09 1.37 -7.69
CA LEU A 31 11.64 0.98 -8.99
C LEU A 31 12.08 2.19 -9.80
N VAL A 32 11.24 3.23 -9.91
CA VAL A 32 11.56 4.48 -10.64
C VAL A 32 12.75 5.19 -10.01
N ALA A 33 12.82 5.21 -8.68
CA ALA A 33 13.95 5.75 -7.92
C ALA A 33 15.18 4.81 -7.89
N ARG A 34 15.13 3.66 -8.59
CA ARG A 34 16.22 2.69 -8.75
C ARG A 34 16.71 2.02 -7.46
N TYR A 35 15.88 1.98 -6.41
CA TYR A 35 16.17 1.22 -5.19
C TYR A 35 15.95 -0.29 -5.37
N VAL A 36 15.16 -0.71 -6.36
CA VAL A 36 14.84 -2.12 -6.63
C VAL A 36 14.95 -2.42 -8.13
N SER A 37 15.42 -3.63 -8.48
CA SER A 37 15.48 -4.08 -9.88
C SER A 37 14.09 -4.38 -10.45
N VAL A 38 13.92 -4.27 -11.77
CA VAL A 38 12.63 -4.50 -12.46
C VAL A 38 12.04 -5.87 -12.11
N VAL A 39 12.85 -6.93 -12.17
CA VAL A 39 12.39 -8.30 -11.86
C VAL A 39 11.91 -8.39 -10.41
N ARG A 40 12.68 -7.83 -9.47
CA ARG A 40 12.31 -7.85 -8.05
C ARG A 40 11.03 -7.04 -7.82
N ALA A 41 10.89 -5.87 -8.44
CA ALA A 41 9.67 -5.06 -8.35
C ALA A 41 8.43 -5.82 -8.86
N LEU A 42 8.54 -6.53 -9.99
CA LEU A 42 7.44 -7.37 -10.50
C LEU A 42 7.07 -8.50 -9.52
N LEU A 43 8.07 -9.18 -8.95
CA LEU A 43 7.83 -10.21 -7.93
C LEU A 43 7.15 -9.64 -6.68
N TYR A 44 7.55 -8.44 -6.22
CA TYR A 44 6.88 -7.75 -5.12
C TYR A 44 5.42 -7.45 -5.43
N ILE A 45 5.12 -6.90 -6.61
CA ILE A 45 3.75 -6.55 -7.01
C ILE A 45 2.89 -7.82 -7.08
N MET A 46 3.39 -8.90 -7.67
CA MET A 46 2.67 -10.18 -7.70
C MET A 46 2.41 -10.72 -6.29
N ALA A 47 3.42 -10.73 -5.42
CA ALA A 47 3.25 -11.17 -4.03
C ALA A 47 2.24 -10.31 -3.26
N GLN A 48 2.26 -8.98 -3.46
CA GLN A 48 1.31 -8.05 -2.86
C GLN A 48 -0.11 -8.30 -3.35
N CYS A 49 -0.33 -8.50 -4.65
CA CYS A 49 -1.64 -8.80 -5.21
C CYS A 49 -2.17 -10.16 -4.74
N VAL A 50 -1.34 -11.21 -4.72
CA VAL A 50 -1.73 -12.53 -4.20
C VAL A 50 -2.07 -12.45 -2.71
N GLY A 51 -1.25 -11.73 -1.93
CA GLY A 51 -1.52 -11.48 -0.51
C GLY A 51 -2.83 -10.73 -0.28
N ALA A 52 -3.13 -9.71 -1.09
CA ALA A 52 -4.38 -8.96 -1.01
C ALA A 52 -5.60 -9.85 -1.33
N LEU A 53 -5.52 -10.68 -2.37
CA LEU A 53 -6.57 -11.63 -2.72
C LEU A 53 -6.81 -12.65 -1.59
N ALA A 54 -5.73 -13.21 -1.03
CA ALA A 54 -5.81 -14.13 0.10
C ALA A 54 -6.44 -13.45 1.33
N ALA A 55 -6.03 -12.22 1.64
CA ALA A 55 -6.60 -11.43 2.74
C ALA A 55 -8.09 -11.15 2.54
N SER A 56 -8.52 -10.77 1.33
CA SER A 56 -9.94 -10.58 1.00
C SER A 56 -10.75 -11.87 1.09
N ALA A 57 -10.18 -13.01 0.67
CA ALA A 57 -10.83 -14.32 0.80
C ALA A 57 -11.00 -14.73 2.27
N ILE A 58 -9.97 -14.55 3.10
CA ILE A 58 -10.03 -14.77 4.54
C ILE A 58 -11.07 -13.86 5.19
N LEU A 59 -11.06 -12.56 4.86
CA LEU A 59 -12.04 -11.61 5.38
C LEU A 59 -13.47 -12.03 5.03
N LYS A 60 -13.70 -12.46 3.79
CA LYS A 60 -15.01 -12.96 3.34
C LYS A 60 -15.43 -14.21 4.11
N GLY A 61 -14.50 -15.15 4.35
CA GLY A 61 -14.77 -16.38 5.08
C GLY A 61 -15.04 -16.17 6.57
N LEU A 62 -14.41 -15.15 7.18
CA LEU A 62 -14.57 -14.81 8.60
C LEU A 62 -15.74 -13.85 8.88
N THR A 63 -16.27 -13.19 7.85
CA THR A 63 -17.37 -12.23 8.00
C THR A 63 -18.72 -12.90 7.72
N PRO A 64 -19.69 -12.83 8.65
CA PRO A 64 -21.05 -13.31 8.43
C PRO A 64 -21.65 -12.76 7.13
N THR A 65 -22.37 -13.59 6.38
CA THR A 65 -22.85 -13.28 5.02
C THR A 65 -23.72 -12.01 4.96
N ASP A 66 -24.49 -11.74 6.01
CA ASP A 66 -25.31 -10.54 6.18
C ASP A 66 -24.50 -9.24 6.40
N LYS A 67 -23.21 -9.36 6.75
CA LYS A 67 -22.31 -8.24 7.07
C LYS A 67 -21.14 -8.06 6.11
N GLN A 68 -21.07 -8.84 5.03
CA GLN A 68 -19.92 -8.78 4.10
C GLN A 68 -19.80 -7.42 3.40
N GLY A 69 -20.92 -6.76 3.10
CA GLY A 69 -20.93 -5.45 2.44
C GLY A 69 -20.04 -5.44 1.19
N SER A 70 -19.20 -4.41 1.05
CA SER A 70 -18.21 -4.29 -0.04
C SER A 70 -16.84 -4.89 0.28
N LEU A 71 -16.66 -5.54 1.43
CA LEU A 71 -15.38 -6.07 1.92
C LEU A 71 -14.23 -5.04 1.89
N GLY A 72 -14.55 -3.77 2.13
CA GLY A 72 -13.56 -2.68 2.16
C GLY A 72 -13.15 -2.14 0.78
N MET A 73 -13.91 -2.43 -0.28
CA MET A 73 -13.67 -1.86 -1.61
C MET A 73 -13.78 -0.33 -1.59
N THR A 74 -12.73 0.35 -2.02
CA THR A 74 -12.71 1.81 -2.21
C THR A 74 -13.63 2.20 -3.37
N GLN A 75 -14.63 3.03 -3.09
CA GLN A 75 -15.55 3.56 -4.09
C GLN A 75 -15.49 5.09 -4.09
N LEU A 76 -15.81 5.69 -5.24
CA LEU A 76 -15.97 7.14 -5.31
C LEU A 76 -17.15 7.57 -4.44
N GLY A 77 -16.96 8.65 -3.68
CA GLY A 77 -18.05 9.25 -2.92
C GLY A 77 -19.14 9.81 -3.84
N GLU A 78 -20.35 9.97 -3.31
CA GLU A 78 -21.46 10.58 -4.06
C GLU A 78 -21.07 11.98 -4.54
N GLY A 79 -21.29 12.25 -5.84
CA GLY A 79 -20.94 13.53 -6.47
C GLY A 79 -19.46 13.70 -6.85
N VAL A 80 -18.59 12.72 -6.58
CA VAL A 80 -17.18 12.74 -6.99
C VAL A 80 -17.03 12.11 -8.38
N ASN A 81 -16.53 12.88 -9.34
CA ASN A 81 -16.23 12.36 -10.66
C ASN A 81 -14.88 11.61 -10.71
N SER A 82 -14.64 10.85 -11.79
CA SER A 82 -13.42 10.04 -11.93
C SER A 82 -12.13 10.87 -11.91
N GLY A 83 -12.15 12.09 -12.45
CA GLY A 83 -10.98 12.98 -12.45
C GLY A 83 -10.64 13.50 -11.05
N GLN A 84 -11.65 13.85 -10.26
CA GLN A 84 -11.48 14.24 -8.85
C GLN A 84 -10.97 13.06 -8.02
N GLY A 85 -11.55 11.87 -8.22
CA GLY A 85 -11.07 10.64 -7.56
C GLY A 85 -9.62 10.34 -7.88
N PHE A 86 -9.24 10.43 -9.16
CA PHE A 86 -7.85 10.29 -9.59
C PHE A 86 -6.92 11.32 -8.93
N GLY A 87 -7.34 12.59 -8.88
CA GLY A 87 -6.55 13.65 -8.23
C GLY A 87 -6.32 13.40 -6.74
N VAL A 88 -7.35 12.92 -6.04
CA VAL A 88 -7.23 12.53 -4.62
C VAL A 88 -6.26 11.36 -4.46
N GLU A 89 -6.43 10.28 -5.23
CA GLU A 89 -5.56 9.09 -5.20
C GLU A 89 -4.10 9.44 -5.50
N LEU A 90 -3.86 10.34 -6.46
CA LEU A 90 -2.53 10.82 -6.81
C LEU A 90 -1.88 11.58 -5.65
N LEU A 91 -2.62 12.50 -5.00
CA LEU A 91 -2.11 13.29 -3.88
C LEU A 91 -1.81 12.42 -2.65
N ILE A 92 -2.72 11.53 -2.27
CA ILE A 92 -2.50 10.66 -1.10
C ILE A 92 -1.36 9.66 -1.34
N THR A 93 -1.23 9.13 -2.55
CA THR A 93 -0.13 8.23 -2.92
C THR A 93 1.20 8.98 -2.96
N PHE A 94 1.21 10.22 -3.44
CA PHE A 94 2.40 11.07 -3.41
C PHE A 94 2.87 11.31 -1.96
N ILE A 95 1.97 11.69 -1.06
CA ILE A 95 2.31 11.91 0.36
C ILE A 95 2.83 10.62 1.00
N LEU A 96 2.21 9.48 0.71
CA LEU A 96 2.67 8.17 1.19
C LEU A 96 4.10 7.86 0.70
N VAL A 97 4.36 7.99 -0.60
CA VAL A 97 5.69 7.72 -1.18
C VAL A 97 6.74 8.70 -0.66
N LEU A 98 6.38 9.98 -0.51
CA LEU A 98 7.25 10.98 0.09
C LEU A 98 7.62 10.62 1.53
N THR A 99 6.64 10.15 2.32
CA THR A 99 6.87 9.68 3.69
C THR A 99 7.81 8.47 3.72
N VAL A 100 7.62 7.51 2.81
CA VAL A 100 8.50 6.34 2.68
C VAL A 100 9.93 6.77 2.38
N PHE A 101 10.15 7.62 1.38
CA PHE A 101 11.50 8.10 1.07
C PHE A 101 12.10 8.94 2.19
N GLY A 102 11.32 9.80 2.84
CA GLY A 102 11.82 10.63 3.94
C GLY A 102 12.20 9.85 5.20
N VAL A 103 11.53 8.72 5.47
CA VAL A 103 11.86 7.85 6.61
C VAL A 103 13.00 6.89 6.27
N CYS A 104 13.12 6.47 5.02
CA CYS A 104 14.16 5.54 4.55
C CYS A 104 15.43 6.23 4.03
N ASP A 105 15.54 7.56 4.12
CA ASP A 105 16.72 8.29 3.66
C ASP A 105 17.90 8.13 4.63
N GLU A 106 18.89 7.31 4.25
CA GLU A 106 20.13 7.10 5.01
C GLU A 106 20.99 8.37 5.13
N ARG A 107 20.76 9.39 4.29
CA ARG A 107 21.51 10.65 4.31
C ARG A 107 21.00 11.62 5.38
N ARG A 108 19.88 11.29 6.02
CA ARG A 108 19.26 12.09 7.07
C ARG A 108 20.03 11.91 8.37
N ASN A 109 20.66 13.00 8.84
CA ASN A 109 21.50 13.02 10.05
C ASN A 109 20.98 13.99 11.13
N ASP A 110 19.75 14.49 10.99
CA ASP A 110 19.15 15.51 11.87
C ASP A 110 18.24 14.93 12.96
N VAL A 111 18.50 13.67 13.36
CA VAL A 111 17.84 12.95 14.46
C VAL A 111 18.82 12.21 15.33
#